data_AF-A0A5C1QHR9-F1
#
_entry.id   AF-A0A5C1QHR9-F1
#
_cell.length_a   1.000
_cell.length_b   1.000
_cell.length_c   1.000
_cell.angle_alpha   90.00
_cell.angle_beta   90.00
_cell.angle_gamma   90.00
#
_symmetry.space_group_name_H-M   'P 1'
#
loop_
_entity.id
_entity.type
_entity.pdbx_description
1 polymer ?
#
loop_
_entity_poly.entity_id
_entity_poly.type
_entity_poly.pdbx_seq_one_letter_code
_entity_poly.pdbx_strand_id
1 'polypeptide(L)'
;MAEYSKKVLTELNRLKKTAFKAAQDTELNALYREFEKWKKKRIGSDRMEQIINGYKGFRKETLEKQYQEDGDPGIPVADALIRGLIKKEDLSDEAYKSIEILVDLVNI
;
A
#
# COMPACT_ATOMS: atom_id res chain seq x y z
N MET A 1 7.58 8.45 19.11
CA MET A 1 7.81 7.68 17.88
C MET A 1 9.22 7.11 17.97
N ALA A 2 9.42 5.86 17.57
CA ALA A 2 10.76 5.25 17.63
C ALA A 2 11.71 6.11 16.79
N GLU A 3 12.78 6.61 17.40
CA GLU A 3 13.81 7.33 16.65
C GLU A 3 14.58 6.30 15.83
N TYR A 4 14.22 6.17 14.55
CA TYR A 4 14.96 5.33 13.63
C TYR A 4 16.38 5.85 13.47
N SER A 5 17.34 4.94 13.38
CA SER A 5 18.66 5.29 12.89
C SER A 5 18.54 5.89 11.48
N LYS A 6 19.43 6.82 11.10
CA LYS A 6 19.41 7.44 9.76
C LYS A 6 19.42 6.38 8.63
N LYS A 7 20.10 5.26 8.87
CA LYS A 7 20.17 4.12 7.97
C LYS A 7 18.79 3.45 7.82
N VAL A 8 18.16 3.07 8.94
CA VAL A 8 16.81 2.48 8.95
C VAL A 8 15.79 3.43 8.33
N LEU A 9 15.83 4.71 8.68
CA LEU A 9 14.92 5.71 8.11
C LEU A 9 15.05 5.81 6.58
N THR A 10 16.26 5.78 6.07
CA THR A 10 16.52 5.82 4.61
C THR A 10 15.96 4.57 3.93
N GLU A 11 16.19 3.41 4.53
CA GLU A 11 15.69 2.13 4.04
C GLU A 11 14.16 2.07 4.03
N LEU A 12 13.52 2.43 5.14
CA LEU A 12 12.06 2.46 5.26
C LEU A 12 11.44 3.46 4.28
N ASN A 13 12.05 4.63 4.07
CA ASN A 13 11.55 5.57 3.06
C ASN A 13 11.68 5.07 1.62
N ARG A 14 12.76 4.34 1.31
CA ARG A 14 12.90 3.66 0.01
C ARG A 14 11.79 2.62 -0.17
N LEU A 15 11.58 1.78 0.85
CA LEU A 15 10.56 0.73 0.83
C LEU A 15 9.15 1.31 0.80
N LYS A 16 8.86 2.40 1.52
CA LYS A 16 7.60 3.15 1.45
C LYS A 16 7.26 3.51 0.01
N LYS A 17 8.23 4.02 -0.76
CA LYS A 17 8.03 4.36 -2.19
C LYS A 17 7.78 3.12 -3.05
N THR A 18 8.46 2.01 -2.79
CA THR A 18 8.24 0.75 -3.51
C THR A 18 6.86 0.17 -3.21
N ALA A 19 6.51 0.07 -1.93
CA ALA A 19 5.21 -0.37 -1.45
C ALA A 19 4.07 0.45 -2.06
N PHE A 20 4.23 1.77 -2.12
CA PHE A 20 3.25 2.66 -2.74
C PHE A 20 2.98 2.30 -4.20
N LYS A 21 4.04 2.09 -5.00
CA LYS A 21 3.90 1.69 -6.41
C LYS A 21 3.23 0.33 -6.54
N ALA A 22 3.65 -0.65 -5.74
CA ALA A 22 3.05 -1.99 -5.76
C ALA A 22 1.56 -1.97 -5.36
N ALA A 23 1.18 -1.15 -4.38
CA ALA A 23 -0.21 -0.93 -3.99
C ALA A 23 -1.00 -0.28 -5.14
N GLN A 24 -0.45 0.77 -5.77
CA GLN A 24 -1.08 1.41 -6.93
C GLN A 24 -1.30 0.44 -8.09
N ASP A 25 -0.30 -0.38 -8.41
CA ASP A 25 -0.38 -1.38 -9.47
C ASP A 25 -1.44 -2.46 -9.15
N THR A 26 -1.50 -2.91 -7.91
CA THR A 26 -2.51 -3.89 -7.45
C THR A 26 -3.92 -3.34 -7.63
N GLU A 27 -4.14 -2.10 -7.18
CA GLU A 27 -5.43 -1.41 -7.32
C GLU A 27 -5.79 -1.14 -8.80
N LEU A 28 -4.82 -0.73 -9.62
CA LEU A 28 -5.04 -0.55 -11.07
C LEU A 28 -5.38 -1.87 -11.76
N ASN A 29 -4.73 -2.96 -11.38
CA ASN A 29 -5.02 -4.30 -11.89
C ASN A 29 -6.40 -4.78 -11.46
N ALA A 30 -6.85 -4.47 -10.25
CA ALA A 30 -8.20 -4.76 -9.80
C ALA A 30 -9.25 -4.00 -10.62
N LEU A 31 -9.05 -2.70 -10.87
CA LEU A 31 -9.91 -1.92 -11.76
C LEU A 31 -9.91 -2.47 -13.20
N TYR A 32 -8.74 -2.83 -13.73
CA TYR A 32 -8.60 -3.45 -15.05
C TYR A 32 -9.42 -4.75 -15.17
N ARG A 33 -9.43 -5.60 -14.14
CA ARG A 33 -10.26 -6.81 -14.12
C ARG A 33 -11.75 -6.51 -14.18
N GLU A 34 -12.21 -5.43 -13.56
CA GLU A 34 -13.60 -4.99 -13.68
C GLU A 34 -13.92 -4.48 -15.10
N PHE A 35 -13.01 -3.74 -15.73
CA PHE A 35 -13.13 -3.38 -17.15
C PHE A 35 -13.23 -4.61 -18.06
N GLU A 36 -12.44 -5.66 -17.81
CA GLU A 36 -12.52 -6.91 -18.57
C GLU A 36 -13.86 -7.63 -18.39
N LYS A 37 -14.46 -7.58 -17.19
CA LYS A 37 -15.83 -8.09 -16.96
C LYS A 37 -16.86 -7.29 -17.75
N TRP A 38 -16.74 -5.96 -17.76
CA TRP A 38 -17.63 -5.07 -18.51
C TRP A 38 -17.53 -5.32 -20.02
N LYS A 39 -16.31 -5.41 -20.56
CA LYS A 39 -16.04 -5.73 -21.97
C LYS A 39 -16.69 -7.06 -22.39
N LYS A 40 -16.69 -8.04 -21.50
CA LYS A 40 -17.34 -9.35 -21.69
C LYS A 40 -18.85 -9.34 -21.38
N LYS A 41 -19.45 -8.16 -21.19
CA LYS A 41 -20.87 -7.95 -20.84
C LYS A 41 -21.31 -8.70 -19.57
N ARG A 42 -20.38 -9.03 -18.67
CA ARG A 42 -20.68 -9.69 -17.37
C ARG A 42 -21.17 -8.71 -16.31
N ILE A 43 -20.89 -7.42 -16.51
CA ILE A 43 -21.44 -6.31 -15.73
C ILE A 43 -21.91 -5.23 -16.70
N GLY A 44 -22.95 -4.47 -16.31
CA GLY A 44 -23.47 -3.34 -17.08
C GLY A 44 -22.67 -2.04 -16.86
N SER A 45 -22.93 -1.04 -17.69
CA SER A 45 -22.25 0.27 -17.63
C SER A 45 -22.50 0.99 -16.31
N ASP A 46 -23.72 0.95 -15.76
CA ASP A 46 -24.06 1.60 -14.48
C ASP A 46 -23.22 1.04 -13.32
N ARG A 47 -23.02 -0.29 -13.30
CA ARG A 47 -22.15 -0.94 -12.30
C ARG A 47 -20.69 -0.56 -12.51
N MET A 48 -20.24 -0.45 -13.75
CA MET A 48 -18.88 -0.02 -14.05
C MET A 48 -18.64 1.44 -13.62
N GLU A 49 -19.61 2.32 -13.83
CA GLU A 49 -19.57 3.71 -13.39
C GLU A 49 -19.44 3.81 -11.86
N GLN A 50 -20.22 3.04 -11.10
CA GLN A 50 -20.10 2.97 -9.65
C GLN A 50 -18.70 2.55 -9.20
N ILE A 51 -18.13 1.53 -9.85
CA ILE A 51 -16.77 1.06 -9.57
C ILE A 51 -15.75 2.18 -9.84
N ILE A 52 -15.83 2.85 -10.99
CA ILE A 52 -14.92 3.96 -11.34
C ILE A 52 -15.03 5.09 -10.32
N ASN A 53 -16.24 5.45 -9.91
CA ASN A 53 -16.47 6.51 -8.92
C ASN A 53 -15.92 6.13 -7.54
N GLY A 54 -16.06 4.86 -7.13
CA GLY A 54 -15.43 4.33 -5.92
C GLY A 54 -13.91 4.44 -5.94
N TYR A 55 -13.27 4.13 -7.08
CA TYR A 55 -11.83 4.27 -7.27
C TYR A 55 -11.34 5.73 -7.20
N LYS A 56 -12.12 6.69 -7.72
CA LYS A 56 -11.79 8.12 -7.65
C LYS A 56 -11.83 8.66 -6.20
N GLY A 57 -12.79 8.21 -5.40
CA GLY A 57 -12.96 8.65 -4.01
C GLY A 57 -11.96 8.01 -3.04
N PHE A 58 -11.74 6.69 -3.14
CA PHE A 58 -10.90 5.93 -2.21
C PHE A 58 -9.40 6.27 -2.31
N ARG A 59 -8.91 6.61 -3.52
CA ARG A 59 -7.48 6.82 -3.79
C ARG A 59 -6.91 8.11 -3.23
N LYS A 60 -7.70 9.19 -3.16
CA LYS A 60 -7.17 10.49 -2.73
C LYS A 60 -6.92 10.54 -1.23
N GLU A 61 -7.76 9.89 -0.42
CA GLU A 61 -7.63 10.03 1.03
C GLU A 61 -6.76 8.96 1.68
N THR A 62 -6.84 7.70 1.26
CA THR A 62 -6.16 6.61 2.01
C THR A 62 -4.71 6.44 1.57
N LEU A 63 -4.47 6.36 0.27
CA LEU A 63 -3.13 6.19 -0.29
C LEU A 63 -2.29 7.46 -0.17
N GLU A 64 -2.87 8.66 -0.35
CA GLU A 64 -2.09 9.89 -0.15
C GLU A 64 -1.78 10.10 1.33
N LYS A 65 -2.73 9.92 2.27
CA LYS A 65 -2.48 10.16 3.70
C LYS A 65 -1.47 9.15 4.31
N GLN A 66 -1.52 7.88 3.93
CA GLN A 66 -0.61 6.85 4.46
C GLN A 66 0.82 6.95 3.91
N TYR A 67 0.99 7.53 2.71
CA TYR A 67 2.28 7.61 2.03
C TYR A 67 2.83 9.04 1.93
N GLN A 68 2.28 10.01 2.68
CA GLN A 68 2.79 11.39 2.72
C GLN A 68 4.27 11.43 3.09
N GLU A 69 4.97 12.44 2.57
CA GLU A 69 6.41 12.58 2.70
C GLU A 69 6.85 12.74 4.17
N ASP A 70 6.02 13.39 4.99
CA ASP A 70 6.29 13.74 6.39
C ASP A 70 5.79 12.71 7.42
N GLY A 71 5.12 11.64 6.99
CA GLY A 71 4.60 10.59 7.88
C GLY A 71 5.66 9.54 8.26
N ASP A 72 5.46 8.87 9.41
CA ASP A 72 6.31 7.75 9.85
C ASP A 72 6.34 6.66 8.75
N PRO A 73 7.51 6.37 8.15
CA PRO A 73 7.60 5.41 7.06
C PRO A 73 7.46 3.95 7.52
N GLY A 74 7.52 3.68 8.82
CA GLY A 74 7.34 2.34 9.37
C GLY A 74 5.91 1.82 9.20
N ILE A 75 4.90 2.68 9.34
CA ILE A 75 3.48 2.31 9.19
C ILE A 75 3.17 1.76 7.77
N PRO A 76 3.44 2.50 6.68
CA PRO A 76 3.15 1.99 5.34
C PRO A 76 4.01 0.79 4.96
N VAL A 77 5.23 0.68 5.48
CA VAL A 77 6.09 -0.50 5.25
C VAL A 77 5.54 -1.74 5.98
N ALA A 78 5.06 -1.59 7.22
CA ALA A 78 4.45 -2.69 7.96
C ALA A 78 3.15 -3.18 7.29
N ASP A 79 2.25 -2.28 6.87
CA ASP A 79 1.04 -2.63 6.12
C ASP A 79 1.38 -3.34 4.79
N ALA A 80 2.38 -2.83 4.06
CA ALA A 80 2.84 -3.45 2.82
C ALA A 80 3.41 -4.86 3.02
N LEU A 81 4.09 -5.10 4.14
CA LEU A 81 4.61 -6.43 4.50
C LEU A 81 3.47 -7.42 4.77
N ILE A 82 2.44 -7.00 5.52
CA ILE A 82 1.26 -7.82 5.83
C ILE A 82 0.47 -8.16 4.57
N ARG A 83 0.30 -7.18 3.68
CA ARG A 83 -0.37 -7.36 2.38
C ARG A 83 0.45 -8.15 1.36
N GLY A 84 1.70 -8.50 1.69
CA GLY A 84 2.61 -9.21 0.80
C GLY A 84 3.08 -8.39 -0.42
N LEU A 85 3.01 -7.06 -0.34
CA LEU A 85 3.50 -6.14 -1.38
C LEU A 85 5.03 -6.01 -1.34
N ILE A 86 5.62 -6.23 -0.18
CA ILE A 86 7.06 -6.40 0.05
C ILE A 86 7.26 -7.66 0.88
N LYS A 87 8.46 -8.23 0.88
CA LYS A 87 8.80 -9.42 1.66
C LYS A 87 9.75 -9.07 2.79
N LYS A 88 9.82 -9.92 3.83
CA LYS A 88 10.72 -9.70 4.97
C LYS A 88 12.18 -9.62 4.51
N GLU A 89 12.55 -10.38 3.49
CA GLU A 89 13.89 -10.41 2.92
C GLU A 89 14.28 -9.09 2.22
N ASP A 90 13.30 -8.22 1.91
CA ASP A 90 13.54 -6.88 1.37
C ASP A 90 13.96 -5.87 2.46
N LEU A 91 13.88 -6.26 3.73
CA LEU A 91 14.27 -5.48 4.90
C LEU A 91 15.55 -6.05 5.54
N SER A 92 16.40 -5.16 6.04
CA SER A 92 17.41 -5.52 7.02
C SER A 92 16.76 -5.94 8.35
N ASP A 93 17.42 -6.82 9.10
CA ASP A 93 16.94 -7.25 10.43
C ASP A 93 16.70 -6.06 11.37
N GLU A 94 17.56 -5.04 11.28
CA GLU A 94 17.43 -3.79 12.05
C GLU A 94 16.16 -3.02 11.67
N ALA A 95 15.86 -2.91 10.37
CA ALA A 95 14.65 -2.25 9.90
C ALA A 95 13.39 -3.04 10.25
N TYR A 96 13.41 -4.36 10.09
CA TYR A 96 12.28 -5.23 10.48
C TYR A 96 11.98 -5.13 11.97
N LYS A 97 12.99 -5.26 12.82
CA LYS A 97 12.83 -5.14 14.29
C LYS A 97 12.28 -3.77 14.69
N SER A 98 12.64 -2.72 13.96
CA SER A 98 12.16 -1.36 14.23
C SER A 98 10.68 -1.15 13.91
N ILE A 99 10.08 -2.02 13.08
CA ILE A 99 8.66 -1.95 12.68
C ILE A 99 7.86 -3.18 13.15
N GLU A 100 8.48 -4.15 13.83
CA GLU A 100 7.87 -5.42 14.23
C GLU A 100 6.58 -5.21 15.05
N ILE A 101 6.60 -4.27 16.00
CA ILE A 101 5.42 -3.91 16.79
C ILE A 101 4.27 -3.39 15.92
N LEU A 102 4.59 -2.64 14.85
CA LEU A 102 3.57 -2.15 13.92
C LEU A 102 2.96 -3.31 13.10
N VAL A 103 3.79 -4.30 12.74
CA VAL A 103 3.33 -5.49 12.03
C VAL A 103 2.39 -6.30 12.92
N ASP A 104 2.71 -6.47 14.21
CA ASP A 104 1.87 -7.20 15.15
C ASP A 104 0.54 -6.47 15.44
N LEU A 105 0.57 -5.14 15.57
CA LEU A 105 -0.62 -4.34 15.85
C LEU A 105 -1.63 -4.29 14.70
N VAL A 106 -1.18 -4.37 13.44
CA VAL A 106 -2.05 -4.33 12.27
C VAL A 106 -2.70 -5.71 12.00
N ASN A 107 -2.19 -6.78 12.61
CA ASN A 107 -2.75 -8.14 12.50
C ASN A 107 -3.89 -8.47 13.50
N ILE A 108 -4.28 -7.52 14.36
CA ILE A 108 -5.40 -7.62 15.32
C ILE A 108 -6.64 -6.96 14.74
#